data_AF-A0A0C2E3A8-F1
#
_entry.id   AF-A0A0C2E3A8-F1
#
_cell.length_a   1.000
_cell.length_b   1.000
_cell.length_c   1.000
_cell.angle_alpha   90.00
_cell.angle_beta   90.00
_cell.angle_gamma   90.00
#
_symmetry.space_group_name_H-M   'P 1'
#
loop_
_entity.id
_entity.type
_entity.pdbx_description
1 polymer ?
#
loop_
_entity_poly.entity_id
_entity_poly.type
_entity_poly.pdbx_seq_one_letter_code
_entity_poly.pdbx_strand_id
1 'polypeptide(L)' 'MAFNTHWVIKISDAEKHLTDKQLNKLVAFLGTIAVGREKEGKSIFNKYLVINQDEPYADEVIEIMKKHGHWG' A
#
# COMPACT_ATOMS: atom_id res chain seq x y z
N MET A 1 4.43 -18.58 -8.59
CA MET A 1 4.09 -17.15 -8.73
C MET A 1 3.65 -16.66 -7.37
N ALA A 2 4.33 -15.66 -6.80
CA ALA A 2 4.12 -15.27 -5.39
C ALA A 2 2.72 -14.67 -5.15
N PHE A 3 2.12 -15.04 -4.03
CA PHE A 3 0.72 -14.86 -3.62
C PHE A 3 0.38 -13.48 -3.03
N ASN A 4 0.80 -12.38 -3.67
CA ASN A 4 0.48 -11.04 -3.18
C ASN A 4 -0.34 -10.25 -4.22
N THR A 5 -1.55 -9.85 -3.83
CA THR A 5 -2.45 -9.03 -4.67
C THR A 5 -2.05 -7.56 -4.71
N HIS A 6 -1.22 -7.10 -3.76
CA HIS A 6 -0.84 -5.70 -3.59
C HIS A 6 0.66 -5.56 -3.33
N TRP A 7 1.21 -4.40 -3.72
CA TRP A 7 2.58 -4.00 -3.41
C TRP A 7 2.52 -2.88 -2.37
N VAL A 8 3.16 -3.10 -1.22
CA VAL A 8 3.28 -2.09 -0.16
C VAL A 8 4.76 -1.71 -0.07
N ILE A 9 5.05 -0.41 -0.23
CA ILE A 9 6.41 0.12 -0.20
C ILE A 9 6.45 1.20 0.87
N LYS A 10 7.39 1.08 1.82
CA LYS A 10 7.64 2.12 2.80
C LYS A 10 8.36 3.27 2.11
N ILE A 11 7.83 4.49 2.21
CA ILE A 11 8.39 5.67 1.52
C ILE A 11 9.86 5.88 1.92
N SER A 12 10.20 5.72 3.21
CA SER A 12 11.59 5.87 3.69
C SER A 12 12.56 4.89 3.03
N ASP A 13 12.13 3.67 2.73
CA ASP A 13 12.98 2.68 2.08
C ASP A 13 13.14 3.01 0.59
N ALA A 14 12.09 3.50 -0.05
CA ALA A 14 12.16 4.00 -1.41
C ALA A 14 13.12 5.20 -1.51
N GLU A 15 13.03 6.17 -0.61
CA GLU A 15 13.93 7.33 -0.56
C GLU A 15 15.38 6.94 -0.28
N LYS A 16 15.59 5.94 0.59
CA LYS A 16 16.93 5.46 0.95
C LYS A 16 17.61 4.67 -0.17
N HIS A 17 16.85 3.89 -0.94
CA HIS A 17 17.40 2.88 -1.86
C HIS A 17 17.22 3.21 -3.35
N LEU A 18 16.35 4.14 -3.70
CA LEU A 18 16.15 4.56 -5.10
C LEU A 18 16.92 5.85 -5.38
N THR A 19 17.41 5.96 -6.61
CA THR A 19 17.88 7.24 -7.15
C THR A 19 16.70 8.18 -7.42
N ASP A 20 16.95 9.49 -7.47
CA ASP A 20 15.93 10.49 -7.81
C ASP A 20 15.23 10.18 -9.14
N LYS A 21 15.98 9.66 -10.12
CA LYS A 21 15.41 9.25 -11.41
C LYS A 21 14.43 8.10 -11.27
N GLN A 22 14.73 7.12 -10.43
CA GLN A 22 13.84 5.99 -10.15
C GLN A 22 12.62 6.43 -9.34
N LEU A 23 12.81 7.30 -8.35
CA LEU A 23 11.72 7.83 -7.53
C LEU A 23 10.73 8.66 -8.37
N ASN A 24 11.24 9.56 -9.21
CA ASN A 24 10.42 10.33 -10.15
C ASN A 24 9.64 9.43 -11.11
N LYS A 25 10.27 8.35 -11.59
CA LYS A 25 9.61 7.39 -12.48
C LYS A 25 8.53 6.59 -11.75
N LEU A 26 8.75 6.22 -10.48
CA LEU A 26 7.74 5.59 -9.63
C LEU A 26 6.53 6.51 -9.45
N VAL A 27 6.75 7.78 -9.13
CA VAL A 27 5.66 8.78 -9.02
C VAL A 27 4.89 8.92 -10.32
N ALA A 28 5.57 8.96 -11.47
CA ALA A 28 4.92 9.03 -12.78
C ALA A 28 4.05 7.79 -13.08
N PHE A 29 4.51 6.59 -12.69
CA PHE A 29 3.72 5.36 -12.81
C PHE A 29 2.47 5.40 -11.93
N LEU A 30 2.59 5.85 -10.68
CA LEU A 30 1.45 6.01 -9.76
C LEU A 30 0.42 7.01 -10.31
N GLY A 31 0.87 8.13 -10.89
CA GLY A 31 -0.01 9.11 -11.55
C GLY A 31 -0.75 8.53 -12.76
N THR A 32 -0.07 7.71 -13.58
CA THR A 32 -0.69 7.03 -14.72
C THR A 32 -1.84 6.12 -14.26
N ILE A 33 -1.64 5.37 -13.18
CA ILE A 33 -2.66 4.50 -12.59
C ILE A 33 -3.82 5.34 -12.02
N ALA A 34 -3.53 6.44 -11.32
CA ALA A 34 -4.56 7.32 -10.77
C ALA A 34 -5.50 7.88 -11.85
N VAL A 35 -4.95 8.33 -12.99
CA VAL A 35 -5.74 8.79 -14.15
C VAL A 35 -6.57 7.65 -14.74
N GLY A 36 -6.02 6.44 -14.84
CA GLY A 36 -6.78 5.27 -15.27
C GLY A 36 -7.98 4.98 -14.38
N ARG A 37 -7.80 5.03 -13.06
CA ARG A 37 -8.86 4.84 -12.07
C ARG A 37 -9.94 5.91 -12.15
N GLU A 38 -9.55 7.17 -12.35
CA GLU A 38 -10.49 8.27 -12.54
C GLU A 38 -11.42 8.02 -13.73
N LYS A 39 -10.85 7.57 -14.86
CA LYS A 39 -11.62 7.22 -16.07
C LYS A 39 -12.58 6.05 -15.85
N GLU A 40 -12.29 5.17 -14.90
CA GLU A 40 -13.17 4.06 -14.48
C GLU A 40 -14.22 4.50 -13.45
N GLY A 41 -14.29 5.79 -13.08
CA GLY A 41 -15.18 6.30 -12.03
C GLY A 41 -14.78 5.89 -10.62
N LYS A 42 -13.55 5.41 -10.42
CA LYS A 42 -13.02 5.00 -9.11
C LYS A 42 -12.27 6.15 -8.45
N SER A 43 -12.15 6.09 -7.12
CA SER A 43 -11.29 7.04 -6.40
C SER A 43 -9.84 6.93 -6.88
N ILE A 44 -9.23 8.07 -7.21
CA ILE A 44 -7.86 8.17 -7.74
C ILE A 44 -6.80 7.57 -6.80
N PHE A 45 -7.04 7.65 -5.50
CA PHE A 45 -6.19 7.05 -4.47
C PHE A 45 -6.99 6.04 -3.67
N ASN A 46 -6.52 4.80 -3.65
CA ASN A 46 -7.05 3.81 -2.71
C ASN A 46 -6.70 4.23 -1.29
N LYS A 47 -7.65 4.08 -0.36
CA LYS A 47 -7.41 4.23 1.06
C LYS A 47 -7.19 2.84 1.64
N TYR A 48 -5.98 2.59 2.11
CA TYR A 48 -5.61 1.35 2.78
C TYR A 48 -5.27 1.63 4.23
N LEU A 49 -5.67 0.73 5.12
CA LEU A 49 -5.11 0.64 6.46
C LEU A 49 -3.92 -0.33 6.38
N VAL A 50 -2.70 0.15 6.62
CA VAL A 50 -1.48 -0.66 6.68
C VAL A 50 -1.07 -0.74 8.13
N ILE A 51 -0.89 -1.96 8.65
CA ILE A 51 -0.55 -2.23 10.04
C ILE A 51 0.85 -2.86 10.05
N ASN A 52 1.79 -2.23 10.77
CA ASN A 52 3.08 -2.85 11.02
C ASN A 52 2.91 -3.91 12.12
N GLN A 53 3.18 -5.17 11.81
CA GLN A 53 3.00 -6.28 12.75
C GLN A 53 4.10 -6.37 13.81
N ASP A 54 5.22 -5.67 13.61
CA ASP A 54 6.33 -5.64 14.57
C ASP A 54 6.04 -4.69 15.76
N GLU A 55 4.95 -3.93 15.70
CA GLU A 55 4.59 -2.95 16.73
C GLU A 55 3.73 -3.57 17.84
N PRO A 56 3.85 -3.11 19.11
CA PRO A 56 3.12 -3.70 20.24
C PRO A 56 1.59 -3.68 20.11
N TYR A 57 1.02 -2.79 19.29
CA TYR A 57 -0.42 -2.68 19.06
C TYR A 57 -0.95 -3.67 18.01
N ALA A 58 -0.07 -4.40 17.31
CA ALA A 58 -0.46 -5.23 16.18
C ALA A 58 -1.46 -6.33 16.58
N ASP A 59 -1.24 -6.98 17.72
CA ASP A 59 -2.10 -8.05 18.23
C ASP A 59 -3.52 -7.55 18.50
N GLU A 60 -3.68 -6.35 19.05
CA GLU A 60 -5.00 -5.75 19.30
C GLU A 60 -5.77 -5.52 17.99
N VAL A 61 -5.08 -5.03 16.96
CA VAL A 61 -5.68 -4.81 15.64
C VAL A 61 -6.04 -6.14 14.99
N ILE A 62 -5.19 -7.16 15.09
CA ILE A 62 -5.45 -8.51 14.59
C ILE A 62 -6.72 -9.08 15.23
N GLU A 63 -6.91 -8.95 16.55
CA GLU A 63 -8.11 -9.44 17.24
C GLU A 63 -9.39 -8.71 16.78
N ILE A 64 -9.32 -7.39 16.56
CA ILE A 64 -10.44 -6.64 15.96
C ILE A 64 -10.77 -7.20 14.57
N MET A 65 -9.76 -7.46 13.74
CA MET A 65 -9.96 -7.96 12.38
C MET A 65 -10.53 -9.40 12.37
N LYS A 66 -10.06 -10.28 13.27
CA LYS A 66 -10.61 -11.63 13.46
C LYS A 66 -12.09 -11.59 13.85
N LYS A 67 -12.47 -10.72 14.79
CA LYS A 67 -13.86 -10.54 15.24
C LYS A 67 -14.83 -10.23 14.09
N HIS A 68 -14.34 -9.56 13.04
CA HIS A 68 -15.14 -9.18 11.87
C HIS A 68 -14.97 -10.13 10.66
N GLY A 69 -14.24 -11.24 10.81
CA GLY A 69 -14.00 -12.19 9.72
C GLY A 69 -13.09 -11.63 8.62
N HIS A 70 -12.25 -10.65 8.95
CA HIS A 70 -11.30 -10.02 8.03
C HIS A 70 -9.85 -10.48 8.24
N TRP A 71 -9.64 -11.44 9.14
CA TRP A 71 -8.34 -12.03 9.46
C TRP A 71 -8.50 -13.49 9.87
N GLY A 72 -7.70 -14.39 9.29
CA GLY A 72 -7.79 -15.84 9.48
C GLY A 72 -7.36 -16.60 8.24
#